data_AF-A0A0F2PPY5-F1
#
_entry.id   AF-A0A0F2PPY5-F1
#
_cell.length_a   1.000
_cell.length_b   1.000
_cell.length_c   1.000
_cell.angle_alpha   90.00
_cell.angle_beta   90.00
_cell.angle_gamma   90.00
#
_symmetry.space_group_name_H-M   'P 1'
#
loop_
_entity.id
_entity.type
_entity.pdbx_description
1 polymer ?
#
loop_
_entity_poly.entity_id
_entity_poly.type
_entity_poly.pdbx_seq_one_letter_code
_entity_poly.pdbx_strand_id
1 'polypeptide(L)'
;MLIETTNISIHCAFDEIVDTAALIPNPRNPNQHPENQIHLLAKIIKAQGWRAPITVSTRSGFIVRGHGRLLAAQHLGLEQVPVDRQDYTSEAEEWADLIADNRISELAELSLCKSIGKLSTPALPGG
;
A
#
# COMPACT_ATOMS: atom_id res chain seq x y z
N MET A 1 13.39 10.76 15.26
CA MET A 1 14.07 11.57 14.25
C MET A 1 13.16 11.57 13.03
N LEU A 2 12.49 12.69 12.75
CA LEU A 2 11.59 12.82 11.59
C LEU A 2 12.47 12.99 10.36
N ILE A 3 12.51 11.97 9.50
CA ILE A 3 13.23 12.05 8.23
C ILE A 3 12.18 12.47 7.20
N GLU A 4 12.27 13.72 6.74
CA GLU A 4 11.36 14.28 5.74
C GLU A 4 11.73 13.69 4.37
N THR A 5 10.97 12.70 3.90
CA THR A 5 10.87 12.44 2.46
C THR A 5 10.12 13.60 1.85
N THR A 6 10.85 14.70 1.65
CA THR A 6 10.49 15.99 1.04
C THR A 6 9.01 16.35 1.17
N ASN A 7 8.62 16.78 2.38
CA ASN A 7 7.30 17.30 2.79
C ASN A 7 6.21 16.31 3.25
N ILE A 8 6.46 15.00 3.33
CA ILE A 8 5.50 14.05 3.90
C ILE A 8 6.04 13.42 5.19
N SER A 9 5.28 13.52 6.28
CA SER A 9 5.65 12.93 7.57
C SER A 9 5.62 11.40 7.52
N ILE A 10 6.59 10.75 8.16
CA ILE A 10 6.65 9.29 8.31
C ILE A 10 6.29 8.93 9.75
N HIS A 11 5.24 8.14 9.91
CA HIS A 11 4.68 7.72 11.21
C HIS A 11 4.72 6.20 11.43
N CYS A 12 5.40 5.46 10.55
CA CYS A 12 5.62 4.04 10.67
C CYS A 12 7.09 3.74 11.00
N ALA A 13 7.34 2.54 11.53
CA ALA A 13 8.68 1.98 11.53
C ALA A 13 9.08 1.65 10.08
N PHE A 14 10.36 1.85 9.77
CA PHE A 14 10.99 1.52 8.50
C PHE A 14 12.50 1.33 8.76
N ASP A 15 13.17 0.60 7.90
CA ASP A 15 14.61 0.35 8.02
C ASP A 15 15.43 1.46 7.36
N GLU A 16 15.02 1.86 6.15
CA GLU A 16 15.73 2.86 5.36
C GLU A 16 14.81 3.66 4.43
N ILE A 17 15.35 4.77 3.90
CA ILE A 17 14.69 5.58 2.89
C ILE A 17 15.40 5.36 1.57
N VAL A 18 14.64 4.99 0.53
CA VAL A 18 15.18 4.57 -0.75
C VAL A 18 14.50 5.35 -1.87
N ASP A 19 15.24 5.58 -2.95
CA ASP A 19 14.69 6.18 -4.17
C ASP A 19 13.63 5.26 -4.79
N THR A 20 12.51 5.83 -5.19
CA THR A 20 11.41 5.11 -5.86
C THR A 20 11.87 4.42 -7.15
N ALA A 21 12.88 4.97 -7.82
CA ALA A 21 13.47 4.39 -9.03
C ALA A 21 14.34 3.16 -8.76
N ALA A 22 14.85 3.00 -7.53
CA ALA A 22 15.66 1.83 -7.14
C ALA A 22 14.78 0.64 -6.74
N LEU A 23 13.48 0.85 -6.53
CA LEU A 23 12.54 -0.19 -6.16
C LEU A 23 12.05 -0.97 -7.37
N ILE A 24 12.18 -2.29 -7.31
CA ILE A 24 11.81 -3.19 -8.40
C ILE A 24 10.50 -3.90 -8.03
N PRO A 25 9.39 -3.65 -8.74
CA PRO A 25 8.14 -4.38 -8.55
C PRO A 25 8.32 -5.87 -8.84
N ASN A 26 7.73 -6.73 -8.01
CA ASN A 26 7.74 -8.17 -8.30
C ASN A 26 6.95 -8.48 -9.58
N PRO A 27 7.57 -9.08 -10.63
CA PRO A 27 6.91 -9.36 -11.90
C PRO A 27 5.79 -10.39 -11.81
N ARG A 28 5.73 -11.17 -10.72
CA ARG A 28 4.68 -12.15 -10.46
C ARG A 28 3.48 -11.57 -9.74
N ASN A 29 3.46 -10.27 -9.43
CA ASN A 29 2.32 -9.65 -8.79
C ASN A 29 1.14 -9.55 -9.77
N PRO A 30 0.03 -10.29 -9.58
CA PRO A 30 -1.12 -10.24 -10.47
C PRO A 30 -1.97 -8.97 -10.27
N ASN A 31 -1.77 -8.25 -9.16
CA ASN A 31 -2.59 -7.09 -8.83
C ASN A 31 -2.27 -5.90 -9.72
N GLN A 32 -3.27 -5.50 -10.50
CA GLN A 32 -3.29 -4.24 -11.22
C GLN A 32 -4.01 -3.22 -10.34
N HIS A 33 -3.31 -2.16 -9.94
CA HIS A 33 -3.94 -1.08 -9.18
C HIS A 33 -4.61 -0.10 -10.17
N PRO A 34 -5.95 0.00 -10.18
CA PRO A 34 -6.61 0.96 -11.05
C PRO A 34 -6.27 2.40 -10.63
N GLU A 35 -6.24 3.33 -11.59
CA GLU A 35 -5.76 4.71 -11.37
C GLU A 35 -6.53 5.47 -10.28
N ASN A 36 -7.81 5.15 -10.08
CA ASN A 36 -8.64 5.70 -9.02
C ASN A 36 -8.13 5.30 -7.62
N GLN A 37 -7.67 4.06 -7.45
CA GLN A 37 -7.10 3.57 -6.20
C GLN A 37 -5.76 4.26 -5.92
N ILE A 38 -4.93 4.45 -6.96
CA ILE A 38 -3.65 5.16 -6.86
C ILE A 38 -3.89 6.61 -6.40
N HIS A 39 -4.84 7.32 -7.00
CA HIS A 39 -5.20 8.68 -6.58
C HIS A 39 -5.70 8.76 -5.13
N LEU A 40 -6.50 7.78 -4.69
CA LEU A 40 -7.00 7.73 -3.31
C LEU A 40 -5.84 7.51 -2.33
N LEU A 41 -4.95 6.56 -2.62
CA LEU A 41 -3.75 6.31 -1.82
C LEU A 41 -2.85 7.53 -1.76
N ALA A 42 -2.64 8.22 -2.90
CA ALA A 42 -1.87 9.45 -2.97
C ALA A 42 -2.45 10.54 -2.06
N LYS A 43 -3.77 10.74 -2.08
CA LYS A 43 -4.46 11.70 -1.18
C LYS A 43 -4.26 11.33 0.29
N ILE A 44 -4.39 10.05 0.64
CA ILE A 44 -4.21 9.58 2.02
C ILE A 44 -2.77 9.81 2.49
N ILE A 45 -1.78 9.40 1.70
CA ILE A 45 -0.35 9.58 2.02
C ILE A 45 -0.03 11.06 2.20
N LYS A 46 -0.53 11.93 1.31
CA LYS A 46 -0.34 13.38 1.41
C LYS A 46 -0.98 13.99 2.66
N ALA A 47 -2.16 13.51 3.06
CA ALA A 47 -2.91 14.08 4.18
C ALA A 47 -2.46 13.53 5.55
N GLN A 48 -2.13 12.25 5.63
CA GLN A 48 -1.88 11.54 6.90
C GLN A 48 -0.42 11.14 7.11
N GLY A 49 0.43 11.30 6.09
CA GLY A 49 1.78 10.79 6.09
C GLY A 49 1.87 9.29 5.80
N TRP A 50 3.10 8.77 5.83
CA TRP A 50 3.36 7.34 5.71
C TRP A 50 2.95 6.62 7.01
N ARG A 51 2.01 5.69 6.88
CA ARG A 51 1.53 4.84 7.99
C ARG A 51 1.97 3.38 7.87
N ALA A 52 2.44 2.98 6.71
CA ALA A 52 3.07 1.69 6.46
C ALA A 52 4.17 1.89 5.41
N PRO A 53 5.36 1.30 5.60
CA PRO A 53 6.44 1.35 4.62
C PRO A 53 6.13 0.45 3.41
N ILE A 54 7.03 0.47 2.43
CA ILE A 54 7.04 -0.50 1.32
C ILE A 54 7.94 -1.67 1.74
N THR A 55 7.40 -2.88 1.71
CA THR A 55 8.17 -4.06 2.12
C THR A 55 8.91 -4.65 0.93
N VAL A 56 10.23 -4.78 1.04
CA VAL A 56 11.11 -5.32 0.01
C VAL A 56 11.82 -6.55 0.56
N SER A 57 11.80 -7.63 -0.23
CA SER A 57 12.54 -8.85 0.09
C SER A 57 14.04 -8.57 0.04
N THR A 58 14.76 -8.89 1.12
CA THR A 58 16.24 -8.85 1.14
C THR A 58 16.86 -9.95 0.27
N ARG A 59 16.11 -11.03 0.02
CA ARG A 59 16.56 -12.19 -0.77
C ARG A 59 16.51 -11.91 -2.27
N SER A 60 15.40 -11.39 -2.76
CA SER A 60 15.16 -11.15 -4.19
C SER A 60 15.38 -9.69 -4.61
N GLY A 61 15.31 -8.76 -3.66
CA GLY A 61 15.31 -7.31 -3.93
C GLY A 61 13.96 -6.79 -4.44
N PHE A 62 12.93 -7.64 -4.54
CA PHE A 62 11.63 -7.24 -5.08
C PHE A 62 10.67 -6.73 -4.01
N ILE A 63 9.78 -5.83 -4.41
CA ILE A 63 8.66 -5.39 -3.58
C ILE A 63 7.71 -6.57 -3.37
N VAL A 64 7.50 -6.93 -2.11
CA VAL A 64 6.57 -7.99 -1.70
C VAL A 64 5.21 -7.40 -1.34
N ARG A 65 5.20 -6.24 -0.67
CA ARG A 65 3.98 -5.55 -0.25
C ARG A 65 4.05 -4.05 -0.51
N GLY A 66 2.91 -3.44 -0.84
CA GLY A 66 2.80 -2.00 -0.98
C GLY A 66 3.07 -1.43 -2.37
N HIS A 67 2.90 -2.23 -3.45
CA HIS A 67 3.02 -1.74 -4.84
C HIS A 67 2.14 -0.51 -5.11
N GLY A 68 0.90 -0.50 -4.62
CA GLY A 68 0.01 0.66 -4.75
C GLY A 68 0.54 1.92 -4.05
N ARG A 69 1.30 1.78 -2.95
CA ARG A 69 1.94 2.93 -2.27
C ARG A 69 3.12 3.46 -3.07
N LEU A 70 3.90 2.59 -3.71
CA LEU A 70 4.94 3.01 -4.64
C LEU A 70 4.34 3.83 -5.80
N LEU A 71 3.29 3.30 -6.43
CA LEU A 71 2.61 3.99 -7.53
C LEU A 71 2.01 5.33 -7.08
N ALA A 72 1.43 5.38 -5.88
CA ALA A 72 0.93 6.62 -5.31
C ALA A 72 2.05 7.63 -5.03
N ALA A 73 3.19 7.19 -4.53
CA ALA A 73 4.36 8.04 -4.31
C ALA A 73 4.91 8.59 -5.63
N GLN A 74 5.04 7.74 -6.66
CA GLN A 74 5.43 8.16 -8.01
C GLN A 74 4.42 9.15 -8.61
N HIS A 75 3.12 8.91 -8.41
CA HIS A 75 2.07 9.83 -8.86
C HIS A 75 2.12 11.19 -8.14
N LEU A 76 2.53 11.22 -6.88
CA LEU A 76 2.76 12.46 -6.13
C LEU A 76 4.09 13.17 -6.48
N GLY A 77 4.94 12.54 -7.30
CA GLY A 77 6.27 13.04 -7.62
C GLY A 77 7.26 12.92 -6.46
N LEU A 78 7.06 11.97 -5.55
CA LEU A 78 8.00 11.69 -4.47
C LEU A 78 9.19 10.89 -5.01
N GLU A 79 10.39 11.40 -4.77
CA GLU A 79 11.62 10.71 -5.19
C GLU A 79 11.99 9.60 -4.21
N GLN A 80 11.68 9.78 -2.91
CA GLN A 80 12.11 8.89 -1.83
C GLN A 80 10.93 8.35 -1.01
N VAL A 81 11.05 7.11 -0.57
CA VAL A 81 10.00 6.39 0.17
C VAL A 81 10.58 5.54 1.31
N PRO A 82 9.84 5.37 2.43
CA PRO A 82 10.26 4.48 3.51
C PRO A 82 10.12 3.02 3.10
N VAL A 83 11.17 2.26 3.33
CA VAL A 83 11.28 0.84 2.99
C VAL A 83 11.56 0.02 4.24
N ASP A 84 10.92 -1.14 4.30
CA ASP A 84 11.09 -2.17 5.31
C ASP A 84 11.65 -3.42 4.62
N ARG A 85 12.76 -3.93 5.14
CA ARG A 85 13.53 -5.03 4.56
C ARG A 85 13.10 -6.32 5.26
N GLN A 86 12.38 -7.14 4.50
CA GLN A 86 11.90 -8.41 5.01
C GLN A 86 12.79 -9.56 4.55
N ASP A 87 13.31 -10.30 5.52
CA ASP A 87 13.99 -11.57 5.29
C ASP A 87 12.97 -12.69 5.10
N TYR A 88 13.25 -13.56 4.12
CA TYR A 88 12.48 -14.79 3.87
C TYR A 88 13.44 -15.97 3.77
N THR A 89 13.03 -17.10 4.34
CA THR A 89 13.84 -18.33 4.32
C THR A 89 13.80 -19.04 2.97
N SER A 90 12.76 -18.80 2.15
CA SER A 90 12.59 -19.41 0.84
C SER A 90 11.78 -18.54 -0.13
N GLU A 91 11.88 -18.85 -1.43
CA GLU A 91 11.02 -18.23 -2.47
C GLU A 91 9.53 -18.53 -2.27
N ALA A 92 9.21 -19.72 -1.75
CA ALA A 92 7.84 -20.10 -1.48
C ALA A 92 7.22 -19.26 -0.35
N GLU A 93 8.00 -18.90 0.67
CA GLU A 93 7.55 -18.03 1.76
C GLU A 93 7.34 -16.60 1.28
N GLU A 94 8.29 -16.04 0.53
CA GLU A 94 8.17 -14.73 -0.10
C GLU A 94 6.94 -14.66 -1.01
N TRP A 95 6.71 -15.71 -1.81
CA TRP A 95 5.56 -15.77 -2.71
C TRP A 95 4.23 -15.94 -1.98
N ALA A 96 4.21 -16.76 -0.92
CA ALA A 96 3.03 -16.89 -0.06
C ALA A 96 2.66 -15.55 0.58
N ASP A 97 3.67 -14.78 0.98
CA ASP A 97 3.44 -13.47 1.58
C ASP A 97 2.89 -12.44 0.58
N LEU A 98 3.46 -12.41 -0.64
CA LEU A 98 2.92 -11.62 -1.74
C LEU A 98 1.45 -11.97 -2.04
N ILE A 99 1.10 -13.26 -2.05
CA ILE A 99 -0.28 -13.71 -2.26
C ILE A 99 -1.19 -13.30 -1.10
N ALA A 100 -0.71 -13.38 0.14
CA ALA A 100 -1.50 -13.02 1.32
C ALA A 100 -1.88 -11.53 1.31
N ASP A 101 -0.93 -10.64 1.02
CA ASP A 101 -1.18 -9.19 0.88
C ASP A 101 -2.21 -8.90 -0.23
N ASN A 102 -2.09 -9.63 -1.35
CA ASN A 102 -2.99 -9.52 -2.48
C ASN A 102 -4.41 -10.03 -2.19
N ARG A 103 -4.56 -11.18 -1.53
CA ARG A 103 -5.89 -11.75 -1.17
C ARG A 103 -6.63 -10.92 -0.13
N ILE A 104 -5.92 -10.32 0.82
CA ILE A 104 -6.52 -9.38 1.78
C ILE A 104 -7.03 -8.14 1.03
N SER A 105 -6.29 -7.67 0.03
CA SER A 105 -6.71 -6.55 -0.82
C SER A 105 -7.98 -6.84 -1.63
N GLU A 106 -8.11 -8.05 -2.21
CA GLU A 106 -9.34 -8.48 -2.92
C GLU A 106 -10.57 -8.61 -1.98
N LEU A 107 -10.38 -9.16 -0.77
CA LEU A 107 -11.46 -9.29 0.21
C LEU A 107 -11.92 -7.92 0.75
N ALA A 108 -11.01 -6.96 0.89
CA ALA A 108 -11.35 -5.58 1.28
C ALA A 108 -12.23 -4.90 0.21
N GLU A 109 -11.96 -5.14 -1.07
CA GLU A 109 -12.76 -4.60 -2.18
C GLU A 109 -14.21 -5.14 -2.18
N LEU A 110 -14.40 -6.42 -1.86
CA LEU A 110 -15.72 -7.03 -1.69
C LEU A 110 -16.49 -6.52 -0.45
N SER A 111 -15.78 -6.05 0.57
CA SER A 111 -16.40 -5.54 1.81
C SER A 111 -16.92 -4.11 1.69
N LEU A 112 -16.26 -3.25 0.89
CA LEU A 112 -16.71 -1.87 0.66
C LEU A 112 -18.00 -1.82 -0.16
N CYS A 113 -18.20 -2.75 -1.09
CA CYS A 113 -19.41 -2.83 -1.91
C CYS A 113 -20.65 -3.28 -1.10
N LYS A 114 -20.48 -4.03 0.00
CA LYS A 114 -21.60 -4.46 0.85
C LYS A 114 -22.08 -3.39 1.84
N SER A 115 -21.26 -2.42 2.22
CA SER A 115 -21.63 -1.39 3.20
C SER A 115 -22.44 -0.22 2.61
N ILE A 116 -22.43 0.00 1.29
CA ILE A 116 -23.17 1.09 0.62
C ILE A 116 -24.58 0.70 0.14
N GLY A 117 -24.96 -0.58 0.26
CA GLY A 117 -26.26 -1.10 -0.21
C GLY A 117 -27.34 -1.31 0.86
N LYS A 118 -27.09 -1.02 2.14
CA LYS A 118 -28.08 -1.20 3.23
C LYS A 118 -28.14 -0.01 4.18
N LEU A 119 -28.45 1.16 3.65
CA LEU A 119 -29.10 2.24 4.41
C LEU A 119 -30.40 2.61 3.71
N SER A 120 -31.31 1.64 3.56
CA SER A 120 -32.73 1.97 3.46
C SER A 120 -33.15 2.46 4.85
N THR A 121 -33.27 3.77 5.01
CA THR A 121 -33.83 4.42 6.20
C THR A 121 -35.21 3.82 6.53
N PRO A 122 -35.47 3.37 7.76
CA PRO A 122 -36.85 3.14 8.17
C PRO A 122 -37.54 4.50 8.28
N ALA A 123 -38.61 4.69 7.51
CA ALA A 123 -39.52 5.81 7.69
C ALA A 123 -40.10 5.74 9.12
N LEU A 124 -39.94 6.83 9.87
CA LEU A 124 -40.63 7.03 11.14
C LEU A 124 -42.13 7.19 10.85
N PRO A 125 -43.03 6.49 11.58
CA PRO A 125 -44.47 6.75 11.47
C PRO A 125 -44.78 8.15 12.04
N GLY A 126 -45.52 8.93 11.26
CA GLY A 126 -46.03 10.25 11.63
C GLY A 126 -46.98 10.17 12.83
N GLY A 127 -47.08 11.29 13.55
CA GLY A 127 -48.03 11.48 14.64
C GLY A 127 -49.47 11.71 14.19
#